data_AF-A0A7C2FGF8-F1
#
_entry.id   AF-A0A7C2FGF8-F1
#
_cell.length_a   1.000
_cell.length_b   1.000
_cell.length_c   1.000
_cell.angle_alpha   90.00
_cell.angle_beta   90.00
_cell.angle_gamma   90.00
#
_symmetry.space_group_name_H-M   'P 1'
#
loop_
_entity.id
_entity.type
_entity.pdbx_description
1 polymer ?
#
loop_
_entity_poly.entity_id
_entity_poly.type
_entity_poly.pdbx_seq_one_letter_code
_entity_poly.pdbx_strand_id
1 'polypeptide(L)' 'MEKKYFIENPGSVWIEYDKQNDILYLNFAAEIGDADEEVLSEDGDVVFRLKEGRLISIMVLNFSEKIGAAIF' A
#
# COMPACT_ATOMS: atom_id res chain seq x y z
N MET A 1 -22.42 -4.09 -6.91
CA MET A 1 -21.41 -4.44 -7.95
C MET A 1 -20.07 -4.47 -7.26
N GLU A 2 -19.32 -5.57 -7.40
CA GLU A 2 -17.94 -5.63 -6.90
C GLU A 2 -17.05 -4.71 -7.73
N LYS A 3 -16.27 -3.84 -7.06
CA LYS A 3 -15.28 -2.98 -7.71
C LYS A 3 -14.00 -3.80 -7.89
N LYS A 4 -13.43 -3.79 -9.10
CA LYS A 4 -12.20 -4.52 -9.42
C LYS A 4 -11.07 -3.53 -9.64
N TYR A 5 -9.91 -3.84 -9.10
CA TYR A 5 -8.67 -3.09 -9.27
C TYR A 5 -7.62 -3.98 -9.94
N PHE A 6 -6.71 -3.37 -10.69
CA PHE A 6 -5.65 -4.10 -11.38
C PHE A 6 -4.30 -3.41 -11.21
N ILE A 7 -3.24 -4.22 -11.28
CA ILE A 7 -1.86 -3.78 -11.36
C ILE A 7 -1.45 -3.81 -12.83
N GLU A 8 -0.94 -2.69 -13.34
CA GLU A 8 -0.59 -2.56 -14.76
C GLU A 8 0.67 -3.34 -15.13
N ASN A 9 1.72 -3.27 -14.29
CA ASN A 9 2.98 -3.96 -14.51
C ASN A 9 3.49 -4.65 -13.23
N PRO A 10 3.19 -5.94 -13.02
CA PRO A 10 3.67 -6.67 -11.85
C PRO A 10 5.19 -6.91 -11.83
N GLY A 11 5.91 -6.63 -12.92
CA GLY A 11 7.38 -6.73 -12.97
C GLY A 11 8.10 -5.56 -12.29
N SER A 12 7.40 -4.46 -12.01
CA SER A 12 7.94 -3.24 -11.40
C SER A 12 7.56 -3.09 -9.93
N VAL A 13 7.39 -4.20 -9.20
CA VAL A 13 7.00 -4.17 -7.78
C VAL A 13 8.22 -3.99 -6.90
N TRP A 14 8.16 -3.06 -5.96
CA TRP A 14 9.14 -2.95 -4.89
C TRP A 14 8.49 -2.72 -3.54
N ILE A 15 9.26 -3.03 -2.51
CA ILE A 15 8.84 -2.97 -1.11
C ILE A 15 9.75 -1.97 -0.40
N GLU A 16 9.15 -1.09 0.38
CA GLU A 16 9.87 -0.11 1.20
C GLU A 16 9.26 -0.11 2.60
N TYR A 17 10.10 -0.17 3.62
CA TYR A 17 9.65 -0.05 5.01
C TYR A 17 10.11 1.29 5.58
N ASP A 18 9.15 2.19 5.77
CA ASP A 18 9.37 3.43 6.49
C ASP A 18 9.32 3.15 8.00
N LYS A 19 10.51 3.02 8.57
CA LYS A 19 10.69 2.79 10.01
C LYS A 19 10.26 3.98 10.87
N GLN A 20 10.28 5.19 10.33
CA GLN A 20 9.96 6.39 11.10
C GLN A 20 8.46 6.47 11.38
N ASN A 21 7.63 6.09 10.39
CA ASN A 21 6.17 6.11 10.51
C ASN A 21 5.57 4.72 10.76
N ASP A 22 6.39 3.67 10.80
CA ASP A 22 5.99 2.27 10.91
C ASP A 22 5.01 1.81 9.81
N ILE A 23 5.37 2.12 8.56
CA ILE A 23 4.54 1.80 7.39
C ILE A 23 5.33 0.94 6.40
N LEU A 24 4.78 -0.21 6.02
CA LEU A 24 5.28 -0.99 4.89
C LEU A 24 4.53 -0.60 3.61
N TYR A 25 5.27 -0.17 2.61
CA TYR A 25 4.77 0.13 1.27
C TYR A 25 5.05 -1.03 0.32
N LEU A 26 4.04 -1.44 -0.44
CA LEU A 26 4.16 -2.28 -1.62
C LEU A 26 3.76 -1.43 -2.82
N ASN A 27 4.72 -1.09 -3.67
CA ASN A 27 4.50 -0.17 -4.79
C ASN A 27 4.45 -0.95 -6.10
N PHE A 28 3.54 -0.54 -7.01
CA PHE A 28 3.23 -1.26 -8.25
C PHE A 28 3.43 -0.43 -9.53
N ALA A 29 3.69 0.88 -9.40
CA ALA A 29 3.83 1.81 -10.51
C ALA A 29 5.24 2.39 -10.54
N ALA A 30 5.86 2.55 -11.72
CA ALA A 30 7.24 3.04 -11.86
C ALA A 30 7.49 4.43 -11.22
N GLU A 31 6.44 5.25 -11.13
CA GLU A 31 6.45 6.51 -10.40
C GLU A 31 5.36 6.48 -9.33
N ILE A 32 5.74 6.68 -8.06
CA ILE A 32 4.79 6.89 -6.97
C ILE A 32 4.33 8.35 -7.06
N GLY A 33 3.41 8.63 -7.98
CA GLY A 33 2.71 9.92 -7.99
C GLY A 33 1.68 10.02 -6.88
N ASP A 34 1.00 11.16 -6.81
CA ASP A 34 -0.20 11.31 -5.99
C ASP A 34 -1.28 10.34 -6.47
N ALA A 35 -1.92 9.68 -5.50
CA ALA A 35 -3.09 8.84 -5.70
C ALA A 35 -4.32 9.74 -5.84
N ASP A 36 -5.25 9.36 -6.71
CA ASP A 36 -6.52 10.10 -6.86
C ASP A 36 -7.58 9.58 -5.87
N GLU A 37 -7.46 8.32 -5.44
CA GLU A 37 -8.36 7.65 -4.49
C GLU A 37 -7.56 6.78 -3.53
N GLU A 38 -7.98 6.76 -2.25
CA GLU A 38 -7.48 5.85 -1.24
C GLU A 38 -8.64 5.05 -0.66
N VAL A 39 -8.47 3.74 -0.54
CA VAL A 39 -9.45 2.84 0.06
C VAL A 39 -8.85 2.23 1.30
N LEU A 40 -9.50 2.42 2.45
CA LEU A 40 -9.11 1.79 3.70
C LEU A 40 -9.77 0.42 3.81
N SER A 41 -9.00 -0.60 4.22
CA SER A 41 -9.54 -1.90 4.59
C SER A 41 -10.53 -1.80 5.75
N GLU A 42 -11.43 -2.77 5.89
CA GLU A 42 -12.41 -2.80 6.99
C GLU A 42 -11.75 -2.73 8.38
N ASP A 43 -10.61 -3.40 8.55
CA ASP A 43 -9.86 -3.42 9.81
C ASP A 43 -9.05 -2.13 10.06
N GLY A 44 -9.04 -1.18 9.12
CA GLY A 44 -8.37 0.11 9.28
C GLY A 44 -6.85 0.13 9.11
N ASP A 45 -6.25 -1.01 8.78
CA ASP A 45 -4.80 -1.19 8.85
C ASP A 45 -4.08 -1.21 7.49
N VAL A 46 -4.84 -1.35 6.41
CA VAL A 46 -4.30 -1.44 5.05
C VAL A 46 -4.96 -0.36 4.19
N VAL A 47 -4.13 0.46 3.55
CA VAL A 47 -4.57 1.49 2.61
C VAL A 47 -4.21 1.06 1.19
N PHE A 48 -5.21 0.98 0.32
CA PHE A 48 -5.04 0.76 -1.11
C PHE A 48 -5.04 2.11 -1.82
N ARG A 49 -3.91 2.45 -2.45
CA ARG A 49 -3.75 3.71 -3.19
C ARG A 49 -4.02 3.47 -4.68
N LEU A 50 -4.91 4.27 -5.23
CA LEU A 50 -5.42 4.12 -6.59
C LEU A 50 -5.14 5.36 -7.43
N LYS A 51 -4.87 5.14 -8.71
CA LYS A 51 -4.76 6.21 -9.71
C LYS A 51 -5.45 5.79 -10.98
N GLU A 52 -6.45 6.55 -11.43
CA GLU A 52 -7.23 6.22 -12.63
C GLU A 52 -7.77 4.77 -12.65
N GLY A 53 -8.20 4.24 -11.49
CA GLY A 53 -8.72 2.87 -11.35
C GLY A 53 -7.67 1.75 -11.26
N ARG A 54 -6.37 2.09 -11.33
CA ARG A 54 -5.23 1.18 -11.15
C ARG A 54 -4.77 1.17 -9.70
N LEU A 55 -4.36 0.01 -9.19
CA LEU A 55 -3.69 -0.09 -7.90
C LEU A 55 -2.21 0.29 -8.05
N ILE A 56 -1.81 1.40 -7.43
CA ILE A 56 -0.45 1.94 -7.55
C ILE A 56 0.41 1.67 -6.32
N SER A 57 -0.20 1.51 -5.14
CA SER A 57 0.50 1.15 -3.91
C SER A 57 -0.45 0.53 -2.87
N ILE A 58 0.08 -0.29 -1.98
CA ILE A 58 -0.56 -0.72 -0.73
C ILE A 58 0.32 -0.23 0.42
N MET A 59 -0.30 0.37 1.42
CA MET A 59 0.34 0.70 2.70
C MET A 59 -0.19 -0.24 3.77
N VAL A 60 0.70 -0.80 4.58
CA VAL A 60 0.36 -1.51 5.80
C VAL A 60 0.80 -0.64 6.98
N LEU A 61 -0.17 -0.13 7.73
CA LEU A 61 0.05 0.71 8.90
C LEU A 61 0.43 -0.15 10.12
N ASN A 62 1.16 0.44 11.07
CA ASN A 62 1.64 -0.22 12.29
C ASN A 62 2.26 -1.59 11.97
N PHE A 63 3.10 -1.62 10.92
CA PHE A 63 3.56 -2.88 10.33
C PHE A 63 4.33 -3.74 11.34
N SER A 64 5.14 -3.10 12.20
CA SER A 64 5.91 -3.79 13.23
C SER A 64 5.05 -4.62 14.19
N GLU A 65 3.89 -4.09 14.61
CA GLU A 65 2.95 -4.79 15.50
C GLU A 65 2.41 -6.05 14.84
N LYS A 66 2.13 -5.99 13.53
CA LYS A 66 1.57 -7.10 12.75
C LYS A 66 2.54 -8.28 12.59
N ILE A 67 3.84 -8.00 12.62
CA ILE A 67 4.88 -9.03 12.54
C ILE A 67 5.43 -9.42 13.92
N GLY A 68 4.88 -8.84 15.01
CA GLY A 68 5.35 -9.09 16.37
C GLY A 68 6.77 -8.57 16.61
N ALA A 69 7.24 -7.58 15.85
CA ALA A 69 8.52 -6.94 16.09
C ALA A 69 8.36 -5.96 17.26
N ALA A 70 9.17 -6.12 18.31
CA ALA A 70 9.19 -5.18 19.41
C ALA A 70 9.71 -3.83 18.92
N ILE A 71 8.89 -2.79 19.02
CA ILE A 71 9.32 -1.40 18.87
C ILE A 71 10.06 -1.04 20.18
N PHE A 72 11.39 -0.96 20.14
CA PHE A 72 12.21 -0.53 21.27
C PHE A 72 12.43 0.98 21.24
#